data_AF-A0A849F3J0-F1
#
_entry.id   AF-A0A849F3J0-F1
#
_cell.length_a   1.000
_cell.length_b   1.000
_cell.length_c   1.000
_cell.angle_alpha   90.00
_cell.angle_beta   90.00
_cell.angle_gamma   90.00
#
_symmetry.space_group_name_H-M   'P 1'
#
loop_
_entity.id
_entity.type
_entity.pdbx_description
1 polymer ?
#
loop_
_entity_poly.entity_id
_entity_poly.type
_entity_poly.pdbx_seq_one_letter_code
_entity_poly.pdbx_strand_id
1 'polypeptide(L)'
;MDYELTVLGKTSKLFPAQGKDTIGNGKTIQNHVGELTALGSGFRSFFNPEIGNIFIIGPLSSIFLNDLEGKSLGALLIGPYGILRGLGISQEIAKAHLSALKKGGYLMIVRGFDDQLNDLKNLLEPEMVNKIGLQ
;
A
#
# COMPACT_ATOMS: atom_id res chain seq x y z
N MET A 1 7.78 -9.37 -17.26
CA MET A 1 7.43 -9.94 -15.95
C MET A 1 6.01 -9.49 -15.69
N ASP A 2 5.06 -10.42 -15.74
CA ASP A 2 3.62 -10.09 -15.77
C ASP A 2 3.00 -10.31 -14.39
N TYR A 3 3.63 -9.74 -13.36
CA TYR A 3 3.02 -9.65 -12.05
C TYR A 3 2.48 -8.24 -11.82
N GLU A 4 1.37 -8.18 -11.12
CA GLU A 4 0.74 -6.95 -10.68
C GLU A 4 1.15 -6.64 -9.25
N LEU A 5 1.68 -5.43 -9.04
CA LEU A 5 2.11 -4.95 -7.74
C LEU A 5 1.19 -3.84 -7.27
N THR A 6 0.57 -4.03 -6.11
CA THR A 6 -0.12 -2.96 -5.37
C THR A 6 0.61 -2.71 -4.06
N VAL A 7 0.84 -1.43 -3.73
CA VAL A 7 1.48 -1.03 -2.48
C VAL A 7 0.59 -0.06 -1.73
N LEU A 8 0.42 -0.29 -0.43
CA LEU A 8 -0.20 0.61 0.52
C LEU A 8 0.82 1.03 1.58
N GLY A 9 0.74 2.29 2.00
CA GLY A 9 1.58 2.81 3.08
C GLY A 9 0.97 4.06 3.71
N LYS A 10 1.46 4.46 4.89
CA LYS A 10 1.03 5.73 5.49
C LYS A 10 1.52 6.92 4.67
N THR A 11 0.65 7.90 4.44
CA THR A 11 1.03 9.13 3.73
C THR A 11 2.09 9.95 4.48
N SER A 12 2.18 9.83 5.80
CA SER A 12 3.20 10.50 6.63
C SER A 12 4.63 10.05 6.34
N LYS A 13 4.82 8.90 5.67
CA LYS A 13 6.13 8.45 5.18
C LYS A 13 6.55 9.17 3.89
N LEU A 14 5.58 9.67 3.13
CA LEU A 14 5.81 10.45 1.91
C LEU A 14 5.94 11.94 2.21
N PHE A 15 5.21 12.43 3.22
CA PHE A 15 5.24 13.80 3.69
C PHE A 15 5.57 13.80 5.18
N PRO A 16 6.84 13.59 5.57
CA PRO A 16 7.24 13.83 6.95
C PRO A 16 6.89 15.27 7.28
N ALA A 17 6.11 15.47 8.35
CA ALA A 17 5.68 16.80 8.78
C ALA A 17 6.92 17.70 8.86
N GLN A 18 6.93 18.78 8.06
CA GLN A 18 7.95 19.81 8.18
C GLN A 18 7.76 20.43 9.58
N GLY A 19 8.66 20.06 10.49
CA GLY A 19 8.88 20.82 11.70
C GLY A 19 9.23 22.25 11.28
N LYS A 20 8.64 23.23 11.97
CA LYS A 20 9.05 24.63 11.88
C LYS A 20 10.58 24.69 11.98
N ASP A 21 11.25 25.05 10.90
CA ASP A 21 12.39 25.95 10.90
C ASP A 21 12.79 26.34 9.46
N THR A 22 12.81 27.66 9.26
CA THR A 22 13.46 28.41 8.17
C THR A 22 12.97 28.26 6.72
N ILE A 23 12.37 29.34 6.24
CA ILE A 23 12.34 29.76 4.84
C ILE A 23 13.79 29.84 4.35
N GLY A 24 14.21 28.88 3.52
CA GLY A 24 15.52 28.82 2.90
C GLY A 24 15.39 28.32 1.46
N ASN A 25 15.50 29.25 0.53
CA ASN A 25 15.49 29.12 -0.91
C ASN A 25 15.97 27.77 -1.48
N GLY A 26 15.09 27.09 -2.20
CA GLY A 26 15.47 26.29 -3.37
C GLY A 26 15.85 24.82 -3.15
N LYS A 27 15.01 23.94 -3.73
CA LYS A 27 15.46 22.79 -4.52
C LYS A 27 16.05 21.58 -3.75
N THR A 28 15.22 20.78 -3.06
CA THR A 28 15.66 19.40 -2.69
C THR A 28 14.60 18.29 -2.62
N ILE A 29 13.28 18.53 -2.72
CA ILE A 29 12.30 17.39 -2.64
C ILE A 29 11.30 17.35 -3.80
N GLN A 30 11.49 18.17 -4.84
CA GLN A 30 10.78 17.95 -6.11
C GLN A 30 11.38 16.80 -6.91
N ASN A 31 12.61 16.37 -6.61
CA ASN A 31 13.31 15.33 -7.37
C ASN A 31 13.01 13.89 -6.91
N HIS A 32 12.69 13.65 -5.64
CA HIS A 32 12.22 12.31 -5.20
C HIS A 32 10.70 12.14 -5.39
N VAL A 33 9.95 13.24 -5.38
CA VAL A 33 8.54 13.24 -5.79
C VAL A 33 8.44 13.13 -7.30
N GLY A 34 9.36 13.72 -8.07
CA GLY A 34 9.45 13.63 -9.53
C GLY A 34 9.43 12.20 -10.06
N GLU A 35 10.20 11.30 -9.43
CA GLU A 35 10.29 9.88 -9.84
C GLU A 35 9.05 9.06 -9.47
N LEU A 36 8.35 9.38 -8.37
CA LEU A 36 7.06 8.77 -8.01
C LEU A 36 5.87 9.40 -8.76
N THR A 37 5.97 10.67 -9.15
CA THR A 37 4.99 11.34 -10.03
C THR A 37 5.13 10.91 -11.49
N ALA A 38 6.28 10.36 -11.89
CA ALA A 38 6.47 9.69 -13.17
C ALA A 38 5.70 8.34 -13.26
N LEU A 39 5.18 7.80 -12.14
CA LEU A 39 4.19 6.71 -12.13
C LEU A 39 2.76 7.18 -12.47
N GLY A 40 2.58 8.42 -12.95
CA GLY A 40 1.68 8.85 -14.03
C GLY A 40 0.16 8.59 -13.98
N SER A 41 -0.37 7.61 -13.23
CA SER A 41 -1.79 7.24 -13.30
C SER A 41 -2.35 6.48 -12.08
N GLY A 42 -1.53 6.11 -11.09
CA GLY A 42 -1.96 5.15 -10.05
C GLY A 42 -2.02 5.63 -8.60
N PHE A 43 -1.48 6.81 -8.28
CA PHE A 43 -1.42 7.30 -6.89
C PHE A 43 -2.76 7.84 -6.43
N ARG A 44 -3.30 7.25 -5.36
CA ARG A 44 -4.52 7.70 -4.70
C ARG A 44 -4.38 7.54 -3.19
N SER A 45 -5.27 8.15 -2.41
CA SER A 45 -5.24 8.04 -0.95
C SER A 45 -6.64 8.01 -0.36
N PHE A 46 -6.75 7.46 0.85
CA PHE A 46 -7.97 7.45 1.64
C PHE A 46 -7.62 7.50 3.14
N PHE A 47 -8.57 7.93 3.95
CA PHE A 47 -8.46 7.88 5.40
C PHE A 47 -9.24 6.69 5.95
N ASN A 48 -8.58 5.83 6.72
CA ASN A 48 -9.22 4.76 7.46
C ASN A 48 -9.16 5.08 8.97
N PRO A 49 -10.28 5.00 9.73
CA PRO A 49 -10.28 5.34 11.15
C PRO A 49 -9.32 4.52 12.03
N GLU A 50 -9.07 3.24 11.69
CA GLU A 50 -8.19 2.37 12.47
C GLU A 50 -6.71 2.56 12.16
N ILE A 51 -6.38 2.97 10.92
CA ILE A 51 -5.00 2.96 10.40
C ILE A 51 -4.44 4.37 10.21
N GLY A 52 -5.30 5.32 9.82
CA GLY A 52 -4.98 6.71 9.47
C GLY A 52 -5.01 6.98 7.96
N ASN A 53 -4.26 7.99 7.53
CA ASN A 53 -4.13 8.35 6.11
C ASN A 53 -3.21 7.37 5.38
N ILE A 54 -3.73 6.73 4.33
CA ILE A 54 -3.07 5.69 3.56
C ILE A 54 -2.98 6.15 2.11
N PHE A 55 -1.81 6.01 1.50
CA PHE A 55 -1.67 6.05 0.05
C PHE A 55 -1.78 4.63 -0.52
N ILE A 56 -2.20 4.55 -1.77
CA ILE A 56 -2.24 3.32 -2.54
C ILE A 56 -1.81 3.59 -3.98
N ILE A 57 -1.02 2.66 -4.52
CA ILE A 57 -0.61 2.61 -5.92
C ILE A 57 -0.79 1.20 -6.44
N GLY A 58 -1.15 1.07 -7.72
CA GLY A 58 -1.28 -0.22 -8.40
C GLY A 58 -2.72 -0.62 -8.75
N PRO A 59 -2.90 -1.78 -9.41
CA PRO A 59 -4.15 -2.18 -10.04
C PRO A 59 -5.29 -2.47 -9.05
N LEU A 60 -4.97 -2.83 -7.80
CA LEU A 60 -5.99 -3.04 -6.76
C LEU A 60 -6.52 -1.73 -6.16
N SER A 61 -5.95 -0.57 -6.51
CA SER A 61 -6.40 0.73 -5.98
C SER A 61 -7.89 0.99 -6.19
N SER A 62 -8.44 0.55 -7.33
CA SER A 62 -9.87 0.66 -7.64
C SER A 62 -10.76 -0.08 -6.65
N ILE A 63 -10.32 -1.22 -6.10
CA ILE A 63 -11.09 -1.98 -5.10
C ILE A 63 -11.14 -1.20 -3.78
N PHE A 64 -10.01 -0.69 -3.31
CA PHE A 64 -9.96 0.11 -2.08
C PHE A 64 -10.72 1.41 -2.21
N LEU A 65 -10.79 1.96 -3.41
CA LEU A 65 -11.39 3.26 -3.68
C LEU A 65 -12.79 3.17 -4.28
N ASN A 66 -13.33 1.95 -4.39
CA ASN A 66 -14.69 1.72 -4.82
C ASN A 66 -15.64 2.40 -3.84
N ASP A 67 -16.56 3.20 -4.36
CA ASP A 67 -17.49 3.96 -3.56
C ASP A 67 -18.66 3.09 -3.11
N LEU A 68 -18.96 3.15 -1.82
CA LEU A 68 -20.15 2.58 -1.21
C LEU A 68 -20.82 3.67 -0.38
N GLU A 69 -21.93 4.19 -0.88
CA GLU A 69 -22.74 5.22 -0.21
C GLU A 69 -21.93 6.49 0.13
N GLY A 70 -21.07 6.94 -0.78
CA GLY A 70 -20.27 8.16 -0.62
C GLY A 70 -19.01 7.98 0.25
N LYS A 71 -18.65 6.74 0.60
CA LYS A 71 -17.38 6.40 1.24
C LYS A 71 -16.69 5.29 0.48
N SER A 72 -15.39 5.44 0.24
CA SER A 72 -14.60 4.35 -0.32
C SER A 72 -14.54 3.14 0.61
N LEU A 73 -14.51 1.93 0.04
CA LEU A 73 -14.38 0.69 0.83
C LEU A 73 -13.18 0.74 1.78
N GLY A 74 -12.02 1.24 1.36
CA GLY A 74 -10.84 1.40 2.21
C GLY A 74 -11.03 2.36 3.38
N ALA A 75 -11.91 3.35 3.25
CA ALA A 75 -12.23 4.29 4.31
C ALA A 75 -13.19 3.74 5.38
N LEU A 76 -13.86 2.63 5.11
CA LEU A 76 -14.71 1.95 6.09
C LEU A 76 -13.87 1.35 7.21
N LEU A 77 -14.41 1.33 8.44
CA LEU A 77 -13.71 0.84 9.64
C LEU A 77 -13.08 -0.55 9.43
N ILE A 78 -13.85 -1.49 8.88
CA ILE A 78 -13.42 -2.86 8.57
C ILE A 78 -13.03 -3.05 7.10
N GLY A 79 -12.95 -1.97 6.33
CA GLY A 79 -12.78 -1.96 4.89
C GLY A 79 -11.56 -2.70 4.39
N PRO A 80 -10.34 -2.25 4.74
CA PRO A 80 -9.10 -2.92 4.34
C PRO A 80 -9.08 -4.39 4.75
N TYR A 81 -9.63 -4.73 5.92
CA TYR A 81 -9.74 -6.12 6.35
C TYR A 81 -10.68 -6.93 5.45
N GLY A 82 -11.89 -6.42 5.18
CA GLY A 82 -12.86 -7.05 4.29
C GLY A 82 -12.32 -7.26 2.87
N ILE A 83 -11.58 -6.27 2.33
CA ILE A 83 -10.93 -6.37 1.02
C ILE A 83 -9.92 -7.51 1.01
N LEU A 84 -9.01 -7.59 1.99
CA LEU A 84 -8.00 -8.66 2.06
C LEU A 84 -8.65 -10.04 2.19
N ARG A 85 -9.73 -10.15 2.99
CA ARG A 85 -10.49 -11.39 3.13
C ARG A 85 -11.19 -11.78 1.82
N GLY A 86 -11.75 -10.81 1.09
CA GLY A 86 -12.34 -11.02 -0.23
C GLY A 86 -11.33 -11.43 -1.30
N LEU A 87 -10.06 -11.07 -1.12
CA LEU A 87 -8.94 -11.53 -1.96
C LEU A 87 -8.40 -12.91 -1.56
N GLY A 88 -9.00 -13.59 -0.58
CA GLY A 88 -8.60 -14.94 -0.15
C GLY A 88 -7.51 -14.98 0.93
N ILE A 89 -7.06 -13.83 1.46
CA ILE A 89 -6.00 -13.79 2.48
C ILE A 89 -6.56 -14.28 3.82
N SER A 90 -5.84 -15.19 4.50
CA SER A 90 -6.27 -15.75 5.80
C SER A 90 -6.49 -14.67 6.87
N GLN A 91 -7.32 -14.97 7.88
CA GLN A 91 -7.65 -14.00 8.92
C GLN A 91 -6.40 -13.58 9.71
N GLU A 92 -5.53 -14.53 10.10
CA GLU A 92 -4.31 -14.21 10.84
C GLU A 92 -3.39 -13.31 10.01
N ILE A 93 -3.20 -13.65 8.73
CA ILE A 93 -2.31 -12.92 7.82
C ILE A 93 -2.85 -11.50 7.59
N ALA A 94 -4.14 -11.36 7.28
CA ALA A 94 -4.76 -10.05 7.07
C ALA A 94 -4.61 -9.14 8.30
N LYS A 95 -4.86 -9.67 9.51
CA LYS A 95 -4.70 -8.91 10.76
C LYS A 95 -3.25 -8.52 11.02
N ALA A 96 -2.30 -9.44 10.81
CA ALA A 96 -0.88 -9.18 11.01
C ALA A 96 -0.37 -8.05 10.09
N HIS A 97 -0.70 -8.11 8.80
CA HIS A 97 -0.28 -7.09 7.84
C HIS A 97 -0.95 -5.73 8.07
N LEU A 98 -2.24 -5.69 8.43
CA LEU A 98 -2.90 -4.42 8.77
C LEU A 98 -2.34 -3.83 10.07
N SER A 99 -1.94 -4.67 11.04
CA SER A 99 -1.24 -4.21 12.24
C SER A 99 0.12 -3.60 11.90
N ALA A 100 0.88 -4.22 10.99
CA ALA A 100 2.15 -3.68 10.50
C ALA A 100 1.96 -2.34 9.77
N LEU A 101 0.95 -2.25 8.89
CA LEU A 101 0.59 -1.01 8.20
C LEU A 101 0.19 0.10 9.19
N LYS A 102 -0.61 -0.23 10.21
CA LYS A 102 -0.96 0.68 11.32
C LYS A 102 0.26 1.17 12.09
N LYS A 103 1.31 0.36 12.22
CA LYS A 103 2.60 0.74 12.83
C LYS A 103 3.54 1.51 11.89
N GLY A 104 3.14 1.74 10.64
CA GLY A 104 3.90 2.51 9.66
C GLY A 104 4.76 1.67 8.71
N GLY A 105 4.55 0.35 8.69
CA GLY A 105 5.06 -0.52 7.62
C GLY A 105 4.30 -0.34 6.31
N TYR A 106 4.75 -1.05 5.27
CA TYR A 106 4.07 -1.12 3.98
C TYR A 106 3.30 -2.43 3.85
N LEU A 107 2.19 -2.41 3.12
CA LEU A 107 1.50 -3.60 2.67
C LEU A 107 1.71 -3.73 1.16
N MET A 108 2.39 -4.79 0.76
CA MET A 108 2.62 -5.14 -0.63
C MET A 108 1.73 -6.31 -1.01
N ILE A 109 0.97 -6.17 -2.09
CA ILE A 109 0.16 -7.24 -2.67
C ILE A 109 0.69 -7.50 -4.06
N VAL A 110 1.20 -8.71 -4.27
CA VAL A 110 1.70 -9.18 -5.56
C VAL A 110 0.72 -10.23 -6.08
N ARG A 111 0.28 -10.07 -7.33
CA ARG A 111 -0.52 -11.08 -8.05
C ARG A 111 0.22 -11.49 -9.30
N GLY A 112 0.31 -12.78 -9.57
CA GLY A 112 1.00 -13.32 -10.73
C GLY A 112 0.82 -14.83 -10.76
N PHE A 113 1.40 -15.47 -11.76
CA PHE A 113 1.45 -16.93 -11.83
C PHE A 113 2.48 -17.49 -10.84
N ASP A 114 2.29 -18.74 -10.41
CA ASP A 114 3.09 -19.36 -9.35
C ASP A 114 4.58 -19.40 -9.66
N ASP A 115 4.96 -19.66 -10.91
CA ASP A 115 6.33 -19.64 -11.40
C ASP A 115 6.98 -18.27 -11.19
N GLN A 116 6.28 -17.20 -11.54
CA GLN A 116 6.74 -15.82 -11.38
C GLN A 116 6.84 -15.40 -9.91
N LEU A 117 5.86 -15.82 -9.09
CA LEU A 117 5.85 -15.52 -7.65
C LEU A 117 6.97 -16.27 -6.92
N ASN A 118 7.32 -17.49 -7.36
CA ASN A 118 8.44 -18.25 -6.81
C ASN A 118 9.78 -17.57 -7.11
N ASP A 119 9.98 -17.05 -8.33
CA ASP A 119 11.18 -16.28 -8.67
C ASP A 119 11.29 -15.00 -7.85
N LEU A 120 10.17 -14.27 -7.71
CA LEU A 120 10.13 -13.05 -6.89
C LEU A 120 10.42 -13.35 -5.42
N LYS A 121 9.93 -14.48 -4.90
CA LYS A 121 10.19 -14.92 -3.53
C LYS A 121 11.66 -15.29 -3.30
N ASN A 122 12.36 -15.78 -4.31
CA ASN A 122 13.79 -16.05 -4.21
C ASN A 122 14.63 -14.77 -4.28
N LEU A 123 14.11 -13.71 -4.93
CA LEU A 123 14.74 -12.40 -5.03
C LEU A 123 14.51 -11.52 -3.79
N LEU A 124 13.32 -11.59 -3.20
CA LEU A 124 12.99 -10.94 -1.94
C LEU A 124 13.53 -11.85 -0.82
N GLU A 125 14.70 -11.51 -0.27
CA GLU A 125 15.36 -12.20 0.85
C GLU A 125 14.37 -12.83 1.86
N PRO A 126 14.67 -14.02 2.43
CA PRO A 126 13.75 -14.78 3.30
C PRO A 126 13.25 -14.02 4.54
N GLU A 127 13.85 -12.88 4.89
CA GLU A 127 13.40 -12.00 5.97
C GLU A 127 12.21 -11.08 5.60
N MET A 128 11.93 -10.84 4.31
CA MET A 128 10.88 -9.91 3.86
C MET A 128 9.56 -10.58 3.42
N VAL A 129 9.55 -11.88 3.15
CA VAL A 129 8.36 -12.59 2.64
C VAL A 129 7.60 -13.29 3.77
N ASN A 130 6.68 -12.58 4.41
CA ASN A 130 5.57 -13.23 5.09
C ASN A 130 4.63 -13.80 4.02
N LYS A 131 4.61 -15.13 3.95
CA LYS A 131 3.89 -16.03 3.04
C LYS A 131 2.55 -15.47 2.52
N ILE A 132 2.47 -15.17 1.22
CA ILE A 132 1.21 -15.08 0.48
C ILE A 132 1.31 -16.08 -0.68
N GLY A 133 0.76 -17.28 -0.46
CA GLY A 133 0.50 -18.24 -1.52
C GLY A 133 -1.01 -18.45 -1.56
N LEU A 134 -1.62 -18.15 -2.71
CA LEU A 134 -3.00 -18.56 -3.00
C LEU A 134 -2.95 -20.01 -3.46
N GLN A 135 -3.79 -20.87 -2.89
CA GLN A 135 -4.14 -22.19 -3.44
C GLN A 135 -5.51 -22.09 -4.09
#